data_AF-V4SVS4-F1
#
_entry.id   AF-V4SVS4-F1
#
_cell.length_a   1.000
_cell.length_b   1.000
_cell.length_c   1.000
_cell.angle_alpha   90.00
_cell.angle_beta   90.00
_cell.angle_gamma   90.00
#
_symmetry.space_group_name_H-M   'P 1'
#
loop_
_entity.id
_entity.type
_entity.pdbx_description
1 polymer ?
#
loop_
_entity_poly.entity_id
_entity_poly.type
_entity_poly.pdbx_seq_one_letter_code
_entity_poly.pdbx_strand_id
1 'polypeptide(L)'
;MSEVFEGYERQYCELSTNLSRKCSSASLLPDGDQKKEKYSEIQSGLDDADALIRKMDLEARSLQPNVKAMLLAKLREYKSDLNKLKREFKRISSSDAHEELLESGKADPNVVSGEQRERLAMSVERINQSGERIRESRRVMLDTEELGISIVEDLNQQRETLLNSRNKVFLLA
;
A
#
# COMPACT_ATOMS: atom_id res chain seq x y z
N MET A 1 -8.96 18.34 -1.74
CA MET A 1 -8.49 17.24 -0.87
C MET A 1 -7.63 17.84 0.24
N SER A 2 -7.36 17.13 1.35
CA SER A 2 -6.52 17.68 2.43
C SER A 2 -5.04 17.54 2.07
N GLU A 3 -4.31 18.65 1.99
CA GLU A 3 -2.86 18.66 1.70
C GLU A 3 -2.07 17.85 2.75
N VAL A 4 -2.54 17.82 4.00
CA VAL A 4 -1.93 17.06 5.09
C VAL A 4 -2.10 15.56 4.84
N PHE A 5 -3.29 15.13 4.43
CA PHE A 5 -3.54 13.73 4.08
C PHE A 5 -2.66 13.29 2.90
N GLU A 6 -2.60 14.10 1.84
CA GLU A 6 -1.77 13.82 0.66
C GLU A 6 -0.28 13.73 0.98
N GLY A 7 0.19 14.57 1.92
CA GLY A 7 1.56 14.51 2.42
C GLY A 7 1.88 13.20 3.14
N TYR A 8 0.99 12.73 4.01
CA TYR A 8 1.15 11.44 4.68
C TYR A 8 1.02 10.26 3.73
N GLU A 9 0.13 10.36 2.75
CA GLU A 9 -0.06 9.34 1.73
C GLU A 9 1.19 9.15 0.87
N ARG A 10 1.82 10.26 0.44
CA ARG A 10 3.07 10.21 -0.32
C ARG A 10 4.18 9.52 0.47
N GLN A 11 4.33 9.89 1.75
CA GLN A 11 5.30 9.26 2.66
C GLN A 11 5.01 7.76 2.82
N TYR A 12 3.75 7.37 3.00
CA TYR A 12 3.36 5.97 3.12
C TYR A 12 3.68 5.18 1.85
N CYS A 13 3.36 5.71 0.67
CA CYS A 13 3.63 5.04 -0.61
C CYS A 13 5.13 4.84 -0.85
N GLU A 14 5.94 5.85 -0.55
CA GLU A 14 7.41 5.76 -0.65
C GLU A 14 7.97 4.71 0.32
N LEU A 15 7.53 4.77 1.58
CA LEU A 15 7.96 3.84 2.62
C LEU A 15 7.53 2.40 2.31
N SER A 16 6.30 2.17 1.86
CA SER A 16 5.79 0.86 1.46
C SER A 16 6.60 0.27 0.30
N THR A 17 6.96 1.09 -0.69
CA THR A 17 7.80 0.67 -1.81
C THR A 17 9.22 0.35 -1.36
N ASN A 18 9.77 1.14 -0.43
CA ASN A 18 11.08 0.87 0.16
C ASN A 18 11.09 -0.45 0.94
N LEU A 19 10.08 -0.66 1.80
CA LEU A 19 9.94 -1.87 2.60
C LEU A 19 9.76 -3.13 1.75
N SER A 20 8.94 -3.07 0.70
CA SER A 20 8.80 -4.20 -0.23
C SER A 20 10.13 -4.60 -0.88
N ARG A 21 10.93 -3.61 -1.30
CA ARG A 21 12.29 -3.85 -1.81
C ARG A 21 13.22 -4.42 -0.74
N LYS A 22 13.20 -3.86 0.48
CA LYS A 22 14.01 -4.34 1.61
C LYS A 22 13.65 -5.77 2.00
N CYS A 23 12.37 -6.13 2.07
CA CYS A 23 11.90 -7.50 2.31
C CYS A 23 12.43 -8.46 1.24
N SER A 24 12.34 -8.06 -0.03
CA SER A 24 12.86 -8.86 -1.15
C SER A 24 14.37 -9.06 -1.05
N SER A 25 15.15 -8.00 -0.78
CA SER A 25 16.60 -8.12 -0.63
C SER A 25 17.00 -8.93 0.60
N ALA A 26 16.29 -8.76 1.73
CA ALA A 26 16.59 -9.48 2.97
C ALA A 26 16.30 -10.99 2.85
N SER A 27 15.42 -11.39 1.93
CA SER A 27 15.18 -12.81 1.61
C SER A 27 16.30 -13.49 0.83
N LEU A 28 17.22 -12.71 0.23
CA LEU A 28 18.35 -13.19 -0.57
C LEU A 28 19.67 -13.15 0.19
N LEU A 29 19.71 -12.51 1.35
CA LEU A 29 20.93 -12.42 2.16
C LEU A 29 21.17 -13.73 2.90
N PRO A 30 22.43 -14.22 2.93
CA PRO A 30 22.81 -15.35 3.77
C PRO A 30 22.67 -14.99 5.25
N ASP A 31 22.43 -16.00 6.07
CA ASP A 31 22.21 -15.81 7.51
C ASP A 31 23.43 -15.23 8.21
N GLY A 32 23.19 -14.20 9.01
CA GLY A 32 24.22 -13.46 9.72
C GLY A 32 23.73 -12.14 10.32
N ASP A 33 24.62 -11.43 11.01
CA ASP A 33 24.29 -10.18 11.71
C ASP A 33 23.73 -9.10 10.77
N GLN A 34 24.17 -9.07 9.51
CA GLN A 34 23.65 -8.16 8.49
C GLN A 34 22.16 -8.40 8.18
N LYS A 35 21.70 -9.66 8.19
CA LYS A 35 20.29 -10.01 7.94
C LYS A 35 19.42 -9.60 9.13
N LYS A 36 19.90 -9.81 10.37
CA LYS A 36 19.23 -9.36 11.60
C LYS A 36 19.09 -7.84 11.67
N GLU A 37 20.14 -7.10 11.32
CA GLU A 37 20.09 -5.64 11.23
C GLU A 37 19.02 -5.19 10.21
N LYS A 38 19.01 -5.80 9.01
CA LYS A 38 18.00 -5.51 8.00
C LYS A 38 16.58 -5.85 8.44
N TYR A 39 16.38 -6.93 9.19
CA TYR A 39 15.08 -7.25 9.77
C TYR A 39 14.63 -6.21 10.81
N SER A 40 15.55 -5.72 11.64
CA SER A 40 15.23 -4.63 12.58
C SER A 40 14.86 -3.34 11.84
N GLU A 41 15.57 -2.99 10.76
CA GLU A 41 15.22 -1.83 9.92
C GLU A 41 13.83 -1.99 9.28
N ILE A 42 13.52 -3.17 8.75
CA ILE A 42 12.22 -3.45 8.12
C ILE A 42 11.11 -3.39 9.16
N GLN A 43 11.32 -3.96 10.34
CA GLN A 43 10.35 -3.92 11.44
C GLN A 43 10.06 -2.48 11.87
N SER A 44 11.09 -1.65 12.06
CA SER A 44 10.91 -0.22 12.37
C SER A 44 10.12 0.50 11.29
N GLY A 45 10.42 0.27 10.01
CA GLY A 45 9.68 0.92 8.93
C GLY A 45 8.24 0.42 8.79
N LEU A 46 7.95 -0.85 9.13
CA LEU A 46 6.57 -1.35 9.21
C LEU A 46 5.77 -0.64 10.30
N ASP A 47 6.40 -0.32 11.44
CA ASP A 47 5.79 0.43 12.53
C ASP A 47 5.55 1.90 12.13
N ASP A 48 6.51 2.51 11.42
CA ASP A 48 6.35 3.86 10.85
C ASP A 48 5.22 3.93 9.80
N ALA A 49 5.09 2.92 8.95
CA ALA A 49 4.00 2.82 7.98
C ALA A 49 2.63 2.72 8.68
N ASP A 50 2.55 1.96 9.78
CA ASP A 50 1.36 1.91 10.63
C ASP A 50 1.03 3.27 11.26
N ALA A 51 2.05 3.99 11.73
CA ALA A 51 1.89 5.33 12.29
C ALA A 51 1.38 6.32 11.24
N LEU A 52 1.86 6.25 9.99
CA LEU A 52 1.35 7.06 8.88
C LEU A 52 -0.12 6.73 8.56
N ILE A 53 -0.50 5.46 8.53
CA ILE A 53 -1.90 5.05 8.37
C ILE A 53 -2.78 5.63 9.49
N ARG A 54 -2.31 5.62 10.75
CA ARG A 54 -3.06 6.21 11.87
C ARG A 54 -3.20 7.73 11.72
N LYS A 55 -2.15 8.43 11.31
CA LYS A 55 -2.21 9.89 11.04
C LYS A 55 -3.21 10.21 9.93
N MET A 56 -3.19 9.46 8.84
CA MET A 56 -4.18 9.58 7.75
C MET A 56 -5.61 9.29 8.22
N ASP A 57 -5.83 8.30 9.09
CA ASP A 57 -7.15 7.97 9.66
C ASP A 57 -7.71 9.11 10.51
N LEU A 58 -6.86 9.75 11.32
CA LEU A 58 -7.23 10.92 12.12
C LEU A 58 -7.58 12.12 11.23
N GLU A 59 -6.75 12.40 10.22
CA GLU A 59 -6.97 13.49 9.27
C GLU A 59 -8.26 13.25 8.46
N ALA A 60 -8.49 12.04 7.94
CA ALA A 60 -9.72 11.72 7.22
C ALA A 60 -10.98 11.92 8.06
N ARG A 61 -10.91 11.68 9.38
CA ARG A 61 -12.04 11.84 10.30
C ARG A 61 -12.41 13.30 10.59
N SER A 62 -11.50 14.25 10.41
CA SER A 62 -11.75 15.69 10.62
C SER A 62 -12.46 16.33 9.42
N LEU A 63 -12.49 15.66 8.27
CA LEU A 63 -13.07 16.17 7.03
C LEU A 63 -14.57 15.92 6.90
N GLN A 64 -15.19 16.61 5.93
CA GLN A 64 -16.62 16.49 5.63
C GLN A 64 -17.03 15.05 5.27
N PRO A 65 -18.27 14.62 5.56
CA PRO A 65 -18.71 13.22 5.41
C PRO A 65 -18.39 12.57 4.06
N ASN A 66 -18.61 13.30 2.96
CA ASN A 66 -18.38 12.78 1.60
C ASN A 66 -16.89 12.48 1.35
N VAL A 67 -16.02 13.43 1.69
CA VAL A 67 -14.56 13.28 1.53
C VAL A 67 -14.02 12.22 2.49
N LYS A 68 -14.49 12.22 3.73
CA LYS A 68 -14.14 11.22 4.75
C LYS A 68 -14.43 9.79 4.29
N ALA A 69 -15.61 9.54 3.74
CA ALA A 69 -15.99 8.20 3.28
C ALA A 69 -15.04 7.67 2.20
N MET A 70 -14.68 8.52 1.24
CA MET A 70 -13.72 8.19 0.18
C MET A 70 -12.32 7.87 0.74
N LEU A 71 -11.80 8.71 1.64
CA LEU A 71 -10.47 8.50 2.22
C LEU A 71 -10.41 7.27 3.14
N LEU A 72 -11.48 6.97 3.87
CA LEU A 72 -11.56 5.75 4.69
C LEU A 72 -11.58 4.48 3.85
N ALA A 73 -12.19 4.51 2.65
CA ALA A 73 -12.13 3.39 1.71
C ALA A 73 -10.68 3.14 1.26
N LYS A 74 -9.95 4.20 0.88
CA LYS A 74 -8.53 4.14 0.51
C LYS A 74 -7.65 3.63 1.65
N LEU A 75 -7.89 4.09 2.88
CA LEU A 75 -7.19 3.61 4.07
C LEU A 75 -7.40 2.11 4.35
N ARG A 76 -8.56 1.56 4.00
CA ARG A 76 -8.80 0.11 4.13
C ARG A 76 -7.91 -0.70 3.19
N GLU A 77 -7.66 -0.19 1.99
CA GLU A 77 -6.75 -0.81 1.03
C GLU A 77 -5.30 -0.74 1.52
N TYR A 78 -4.85 0.43 1.98
CA TYR A 78 -3.52 0.58 2.57
C TYR A 78 -3.29 -0.32 3.77
N LYS A 79 -4.27 -0.43 4.68
CA LYS A 79 -4.22 -1.38 5.81
C LYS A 79 -4.10 -2.82 5.31
N SER A 80 -4.83 -3.20 4.26
CA SER A 80 -4.77 -4.54 3.67
C SER A 80 -3.38 -4.85 3.09
N ASP A 81 -2.81 -3.91 2.33
CA ASP A 81 -1.49 -4.07 1.72
C ASP A 81 -0.36 -4.09 2.76
N LEU A 82 -0.40 -3.22 3.78
CA LEU A 82 0.55 -3.28 4.89
C LEU A 82 0.46 -4.62 5.63
N ASN A 83 -0.74 -5.18 5.82
CA ASN A 83 -0.92 -6.50 6.42
C ASN A 83 -0.40 -7.64 5.53
N LYS A 84 -0.38 -7.50 4.21
CA LYS A 84 0.29 -8.47 3.33
C LYS A 84 1.80 -8.39 3.52
N LEU A 85 2.36 -7.17 3.53
CA LEU A 85 3.78 -6.94 3.70
C LEU A 85 4.30 -7.44 5.07
N LYS A 86 3.54 -7.23 6.14
CA LYS A 86 3.83 -7.80 7.48
C LYS A 86 3.86 -9.33 7.47
N ARG A 87 2.94 -9.97 6.73
CA ARG A 87 2.91 -11.44 6.60
C ARG A 87 4.10 -11.96 5.80
N GLU A 88 4.49 -11.26 4.74
CA GLU A 88 5.69 -11.58 3.97
C GLU A 88 6.95 -11.46 4.82
N PHE A 89 7.10 -10.33 5.54
CA PHE A 89 8.21 -10.14 6.48
C PHE A 89 8.28 -11.24 7.53
N LYS A 90 7.13 -11.58 8.15
CA LYS A 90 7.06 -12.67 9.12
C LYS A 90 7.49 -14.01 8.51
N ARG A 91 7.07 -14.33 7.28
CA ARG A 91 7.48 -15.56 6.59
C ARG A 91 8.99 -15.62 6.36
N ILE A 92 9.59 -14.52 5.93
CA ILE A 92 11.04 -14.45 5.67
C ILE A 92 11.80 -14.57 6.99
N SER A 93 11.36 -13.87 8.04
CA SER A 93 11.98 -13.95 9.37
C SER A 93 11.72 -15.28 10.10
N SER A 94 10.67 -16.03 9.74
CA SER A 94 10.33 -17.33 10.35
C SER A 94 10.81 -18.55 9.56
N SER A 95 11.17 -18.39 8.27
CA SER A 95 11.77 -19.48 7.47
C SER A 95 13.04 -20.01 8.14
N ASP A 96 13.76 -19.14 8.84
CA ASP A 96 14.94 -19.46 9.65
C ASP A 96 14.60 -20.39 10.84
N ALA A 97 13.37 -20.37 11.38
CA ALA A 97 12.99 -21.26 12.49
C ALA A 97 12.83 -22.73 12.04
N HIS A 98 12.65 -22.99 10.74
CA HIS A 98 12.56 -24.34 10.19
C HIS A 98 13.89 -24.80 9.58
N GLU A 99 14.74 -23.86 9.13
CA GLU A 99 16.05 -24.17 8.54
C GLU A 99 17.12 -24.44 9.61
N GLU A 100 17.08 -23.74 10.77
CA GLU A 100 17.96 -24.01 11.92
C GLU A 100 17.71 -25.42 12.53
N LEU A 101 16.50 -25.98 12.35
CA LEU A 101 16.18 -27.37 12.72
C LEU A 101 16.64 -28.40 11.67
N LEU A 102 16.76 -28.01 10.40
CA LEU A 102 17.11 -28.90 9.28
C LEU A 102 18.60 -28.93 8.96
N GLU A 103 19.36 -27.88 9.29
CA GLU A 103 20.82 -27.85 9.06
C GLU A 103 21.60 -28.80 9.99
N SER A 104 20.96 -29.34 11.03
CA SER A 104 21.51 -30.44 11.84
C SER A 104 21.53 -31.81 11.13
N GLY A 105 20.97 -31.92 9.92
CA GLY A 105 20.76 -33.18 9.22
C GLY A 105 21.21 -33.20 7.75
N LYS A 106 22.52 -33.15 7.49
CA LYS A 106 23.22 -33.66 6.28
C LYS A 106 22.61 -33.27 4.91
N ALA A 107 23.12 -32.20 4.31
CA ALA A 107 22.76 -31.77 2.95
C ALA A 107 23.47 -32.57 1.83
N ASP A 108 22.72 -32.88 0.77
CA ASP A 108 23.18 -33.45 -0.51
C ASP A 108 23.23 -32.32 -1.57
N PRO A 109 24.38 -32.06 -2.24
CA PRO A 109 24.62 -30.85 -3.04
C PRO A 109 23.74 -30.66 -4.29
N ASN A 110 22.97 -31.67 -4.72
CA ASN A 110 22.16 -31.59 -5.92
C ASN A 110 20.78 -30.92 -5.71
N VAL A 111 20.30 -30.84 -4.46
CA VAL A 111 19.00 -30.22 -4.11
C VAL A 111 19.10 -28.69 -4.09
N VAL A 112 20.26 -28.17 -3.70
CA VAL A 112 20.55 -26.73 -3.55
C VAL A 112 20.38 -25.95 -4.87
N SER A 113 20.69 -26.57 -6.01
CA SER A 113 20.60 -25.90 -7.33
C SER A 113 19.15 -25.74 -7.84
N GLY A 114 18.26 -26.68 -7.48
CA GLY A 114 16.84 -26.61 -7.82
C GLY A 114 16.11 -25.50 -7.06
N GLU A 115 16.35 -25.41 -5.75
CA GLU A 115 15.78 -24.37 -4.90
C GLU A 115 16.20 -22.95 -5.32
N GLN A 116 17.45 -22.76 -5.74
CA GLN A 116 17.91 -21.45 -6.22
C GLN A 116 17.17 -21.01 -7.50
N ARG A 117 16.88 -21.93 -8.42
CA ARG A 117 16.10 -21.64 -9.63
C ARG A 117 14.63 -21.34 -9.32
N GLU A 118 14.04 -22.08 -8.40
CA GLU A 118 12.65 -21.88 -7.97
C GLU A 118 12.49 -20.54 -7.24
N ARG A 119 13.44 -20.19 -6.35
CA ARG A 119 13.52 -18.87 -5.70
C ARG A 119 13.64 -17.73 -6.72
N LEU A 120 14.42 -17.91 -7.78
CA LEU A 120 14.56 -16.89 -8.83
C LEU A 120 13.27 -16.72 -9.65
N ALA A 121 12.63 -17.82 -10.05
CA ALA A 121 11.37 -17.81 -10.80
C ALA A 121 10.25 -17.14 -10.00
N MET A 122 10.13 -17.46 -8.71
CA MET A 122 9.18 -16.80 -7.81
C MET A 122 9.46 -15.29 -7.64
N SER A 123 10.72 -14.88 -7.69
CA SER A 123 11.10 -13.47 -7.58
C SER A 123 10.72 -12.67 -8.83
N VAL A 124 10.87 -13.26 -10.02
CA VAL A 124 10.45 -12.65 -11.29
C VAL A 124 8.92 -12.52 -11.38
N GLU A 125 8.19 -13.57 -10.96
CA GLU A 125 6.72 -13.55 -10.89
C GLU A 125 6.21 -12.42 -10.00
N ARG A 126 6.81 -12.23 -8.81
CA ARG A 126 6.45 -11.13 -7.89
C ARG A 126 6.75 -9.75 -8.45
N ILE A 127 7.88 -9.58 -9.14
CA ILE A 127 8.23 -8.28 -9.76
C ILE A 127 7.22 -7.92 -10.85
N ASN A 128 6.85 -8.88 -11.70
CA ASN A 128 5.83 -8.66 -12.73
C ASN A 128 4.47 -8.32 -12.11
N GLN A 129 4.04 -9.04 -11.07
CA GLN A 129 2.80 -8.73 -10.36
C GLN A 129 2.83 -7.35 -9.69
N SER A 130 3.95 -6.95 -9.11
CA SER A 130 4.08 -5.62 -8.49
C SER A 130 4.10 -4.51 -9.55
N GLY A 131 4.71 -4.75 -10.72
CA GLY A 131 4.69 -3.83 -11.86
C GLY A 131 3.28 -3.65 -12.44
N GLU A 132 2.53 -4.74 -12.59
CA GLU A 132 1.14 -4.70 -13.06
C GLU A 132 0.23 -3.99 -12.06
N ARG A 133 0.39 -4.24 -10.75
CA ARG A 133 -0.38 -3.52 -9.72
C ARG A 133 -0.10 -2.02 -9.70
N ILE A 134 1.12 -1.58 -9.98
CA ILE A 134 1.45 -0.15 -10.10
C ILE A 134 0.82 0.45 -11.36
N ARG A 135 0.82 -0.27 -12.49
CA ARG A 135 0.13 0.19 -13.71
C ARG A 135 -1.38 0.28 -13.50
N GLU A 136 -1.98 -0.75 -12.92
CA GLU A 136 -3.41 -0.80 -12.57
C GLU A 136 -3.77 0.36 -11.63
N SER A 137 -2.98 0.57 -10.57
CA SER A 137 -3.19 1.66 -9.62
C SER A 137 -3.08 3.04 -10.28
N ARG A 138 -2.13 3.25 -11.19
CA ARG A 138 -2.01 4.50 -11.94
C ARG A 138 -3.20 4.71 -12.88
N ARG A 139 -3.69 3.66 -13.53
CA ARG A 139 -4.87 3.71 -14.41
C ARG A 139 -6.12 4.08 -13.61
N VAL A 140 -6.38 3.36 -12.52
CA VAL A 140 -7.53 3.63 -11.64
C VAL A 140 -7.48 5.05 -11.10
N MET A 141 -6.29 5.59 -10.78
CA MET A 141 -6.12 6.96 -10.32
C MET A 141 -6.58 7.99 -11.38
N LEU A 142 -6.21 7.79 -12.65
CA LEU A 142 -6.65 8.65 -13.76
C LEU A 142 -8.17 8.53 -13.99
N ASP A 143 -8.70 7.32 -13.94
CA ASP A 143 -10.15 7.09 -14.09
C ASP A 143 -10.94 7.76 -12.94
N THR A 144 -10.39 7.79 -11.71
CA THR A 144 -11.01 8.52 -10.59
C THR A 144 -10.87 10.05 -10.68
N GLU A 145 -9.88 10.57 -11.40
CA GLU A 145 -9.77 12.00 -11.68
C GLU A 145 -10.87 12.45 -12.64
N GLU A 146 -11.07 11.70 -13.73
CA GLU A 146 -12.12 11.97 -14.72
C GLU A 146 -13.53 11.85 -14.09
N LEU A 147 -13.77 10.82 -13.29
CA LEU A 147 -15.02 10.67 -12.54
C LEU A 147 -15.22 11.81 -11.54
N GLY A 148 -14.15 12.27 -10.88
CA GLY A 148 -14.19 13.40 -9.95
C GLY A 148 -14.57 14.71 -10.64
N ILE A 149 -14.05 14.96 -11.85
CA ILE A 149 -14.41 16.13 -12.66
C ILE A 149 -15.89 16.08 -13.02
N SER A 150 -16.39 14.93 -13.52
CA SER A 150 -17.81 14.76 -13.89
C SER A 150 -18.76 14.98 -12.70
N ILE A 151 -18.40 14.50 -11.50
CA ILE A 151 -19.20 14.74 -10.29
C ILE A 151 -19.26 16.23 -9.93
N VAL A 152 -18.15 16.95 -10.07
CA VAL A 152 -18.11 18.40 -9.79
C VAL A 152 -18.94 19.18 -10.79
N GLU A 153 -18.89 18.83 -12.07
CA GLU A 153 -19.74 19.43 -13.11
C GLU A 153 -21.23 19.22 -12.81
N ASP A 154 -21.63 18.00 -12.49
CA ASP A 154 -23.01 17.67 -12.12
C ASP A 154 -23.49 18.45 -10.90
N LEU A 155 -22.66 18.55 -9.85
CA LEU A 155 -22.99 19.34 -8.66
C LEU A 155 -23.15 20.83 -8.98
N ASN A 156 -22.32 21.35 -9.87
CA ASN A 156 -22.41 22.75 -10.30
C ASN A 156 -23.70 23.01 -11.07
N GLN A 157 -24.11 22.07 -11.94
CA GLN A 157 -25.35 22.15 -12.70
C GLN A 157 -26.60 21.99 -11.81
N GLN A 158 -26.54 21.13 -10.79
CA GLN A 158 -27.59 21.01 -9.78
C GLN A 158 -27.74 22.30 -8.97
N ARG A 159 -26.62 22.96 -8.61
CA ARG A 159 -26.62 24.25 -7.93
C ARG A 159 -27.29 25.35 -8.77
N GLU A 160 -26.92 25.47 -10.04
CA GLU A 160 -27.56 26.40 -11.00
C GLU A 160 -29.08 26.18 -11.08
N THR A 161 -29.50 24.91 -11.18
CA THR A 161 -30.92 24.54 -11.23
C THR A 161 -31.67 24.96 -9.96
N LEU A 162 -31.08 24.72 -8.78
CA LEU A 162 -31.63 25.15 -7.49
C LEU A 162 -31.76 26.67 -7.38
N LEU A 163 -30.74 27.42 -7.81
CA LEU A 163 -30.76 28.88 -7.81
C LEU A 163 -31.83 29.44 -8.76
N ASN A 164 -31.97 28.87 -9.96
CA ASN A 164 -32.98 29.29 -10.93
C ASN A 164 -34.40 28.98 -10.43
N SER A 165 -34.62 27.81 -9.83
CA SER A 165 -35.90 27.48 -9.20
C SER A 165 -36.23 28.46 -8.06
N ARG A 166 -35.25 28.81 -7.22
CA ARG A 166 -35.44 29.80 -6.14
C ARG A 166 -35.80 31.19 -6.68
N ASN A 167 -35.12 31.64 -7.72
CA ASN A 167 -35.39 32.95 -8.33
C ASN A 167 -36.77 33.00 -9.00
N LYS A 168 -37.22 31.91 -9.64
CA LYS A 168 -38.56 31.82 -10.23
C LYS A 168 -39.68 31.87 -9.17
N VAL A 169 -39.48 31.24 -8.03
CA VAL A 169 -40.46 31.29 -6.91
C VAL A 169 -40.53 32.69 -6.31
N PHE A 170 -39.41 33.41 -6.23
CA PHE A 170 -39.37 34.78 -5.70
C PHE A 170 -40.00 35.82 -6.65
N LEU A 171 -40.01 35.56 -7.96
CA LEU A 171 -40.64 36.43 -8.98
C LEU A 171 -42.15 36.22 -9.14
N LEU A 172 -42.73 35.19 -8.51
CA LEU A 172 -44.15 34.83 -8.57
C LEU A 172 -44.91 35.15 -7.27
N ALA A 173 -44.25 35.77 -6.29
CA ALA A 173 -44.83 36.25 -5.02
C ALA A 173 -44.82 37.78 -4.99
#